data_AF-A0A291P1Q4-F1
#
_entry.id   AF-A0A291P1Q4-F1
#
_cell.length_a   1.000
_cell.length_b   1.000
_cell.length_c   1.000
_cell.angle_alpha   90.00
_cell.angle_beta   90.00
_cell.angle_gamma   90.00
#
_symmetry.space_group_name_H-M   'P 1'
#
loop_
_entity.id
_entity.type
_entity.pdbx_description
1 polymer ?
#
loop_
_entity_poly.entity_id
_entity_poly.type
_entity_poly.pdbx_seq_one_letter_code
_entity_poly.pdbx_strand_id
1 'polypeptide(L)'
;RLGGDDWDQRIVDHLIKKFKETTGVDVSKDKIAKQRLKEAAEQAKKELSSSMSASIQLPYLSLTENGPANLDETLTRAQFEKMTEDLLDRTKKPFQDVIREAGVKVEDIAHVVLVGGSTRMPAVYELVKAETGGKDPNKGVNPDEVVAVGAALQAGVLKGERKDVLLIDVTPLSLGIETKGGIMTRLIERNTAIPTKRSETFTTADDNQ
;
A
#
# COMPACT_ATOMS: atom_id res chain seq x y z
N ARG A 1 6.17 5.49 0.63
CA ARG A 1 4.69 5.50 0.73
C ARG A 1 4.13 4.84 -0.53
N LEU A 2 3.25 3.85 -0.36
CA LEU A 2 2.61 3.08 -1.45
C LEU A 2 1.26 2.58 -0.91
N GLY A 3 0.16 2.78 -1.64
CA GLY A 3 -1.16 2.32 -1.26
C GLY A 3 -2.22 2.56 -2.33
N GLY A 4 -3.48 2.21 -2.05
CA GLY A 4 -4.57 2.28 -3.02
C GLY A 4 -4.80 3.64 -3.69
N ASP A 5 -4.50 4.75 -2.99
CA ASP A 5 -4.53 6.10 -3.53
C ASP A 5 -3.55 6.30 -4.70
N ASP A 6 -2.40 5.62 -4.69
CA ASP A 6 -1.41 5.72 -5.78
C ASP A 6 -1.96 5.10 -7.07
N TRP A 7 -2.75 4.01 -6.97
CA TRP A 7 -3.47 3.42 -8.11
C TRP A 7 -4.58 4.34 -8.61
N ASP A 8 -5.35 4.95 -7.69
CA ASP A 8 -6.38 5.93 -8.06
C ASP A 8 -5.76 7.11 -8.82
N GLN A 9 -4.61 7.59 -8.34
CA GLN A 9 -3.90 8.70 -8.98
C GLN A 9 -3.49 8.37 -10.42
N ARG A 10 -3.10 7.13 -10.74
CA ARG A 10 -2.77 6.73 -12.14
C ARG A 10 -3.96 6.81 -13.06
N ILE A 11 -5.13 6.42 -12.58
CA ILE A 11 -6.37 6.58 -13.34
C ILE A 11 -6.70 8.07 -13.48
N VAL A 12 -6.61 8.87 -12.42
CA VAL A 12 -6.84 10.33 -12.48
C VAL A 12 -5.93 10.98 -13.52
N ASP A 13 -4.64 10.69 -13.52
CA ASP A 13 -3.67 11.27 -14.46
C ASP A 13 -4.00 10.86 -15.91
N HIS A 14 -4.42 9.60 -16.11
CA HIS A 14 -4.89 9.10 -17.40
C HIS A 14 -6.14 9.86 -17.88
N LEU A 15 -7.14 10.04 -17.02
CA LEU A 15 -8.38 10.76 -17.34
C LEU A 15 -8.13 12.25 -17.62
N ILE A 16 -7.25 12.92 -16.87
CA ILE A 16 -6.85 14.31 -17.13
C ILE A 16 -6.21 14.42 -18.52
N LYS A 17 -5.29 13.51 -18.84
CA LYS A 17 -4.63 13.47 -20.14
C LYS A 17 -5.66 13.27 -21.26
N LYS A 18 -6.57 12.30 -21.11
CA LYS A 18 -7.62 12.02 -22.08
C LYS A 18 -8.57 13.19 -22.28
N PHE A 19 -9.02 13.82 -21.20
CA PHE A 19 -9.88 15.00 -21.26
C PHE A 19 -9.20 16.16 -22.00
N LYS A 20 -7.90 16.37 -21.75
CA LYS A 20 -7.12 17.40 -22.44
C LYS A 20 -6.94 17.08 -23.92
N GLU A 21 -6.70 15.82 -24.27
CA GLU A 21 -6.59 15.36 -25.67
C GLU A 21 -7.90 15.58 -26.45
N THR A 22 -9.05 15.36 -25.83
CA THR A 22 -10.37 15.44 -26.50
C THR A 22 -10.97 16.84 -26.51
N THR A 23 -10.76 17.62 -25.46
CA THR A 23 -11.42 18.93 -25.26
C THR A 23 -10.48 20.12 -25.37
N GLY A 24 -9.16 19.90 -25.30
CA GLY A 24 -8.14 20.96 -25.22
C GLY A 24 -8.02 21.61 -23.84
N VAL A 25 -8.91 21.30 -22.88
CA VAL A 25 -8.93 21.93 -21.55
C VAL A 25 -8.17 21.10 -20.53
N ASP A 26 -7.32 21.77 -19.74
CA ASP A 26 -6.55 21.17 -18.67
C ASP A 26 -7.24 21.35 -17.31
N VAL A 27 -7.86 20.28 -16.82
CA VAL A 27 -8.57 20.26 -15.53
C VAL A 27 -7.65 19.94 -14.34
N SER A 28 -6.34 19.79 -14.55
CA SER A 28 -5.39 19.45 -13.48
C SER A 28 -5.26 20.52 -12.40
N LYS A 29 -5.72 21.75 -12.63
CA LYS A 29 -5.69 22.82 -11.61
C LYS A 29 -7.06 23.09 -11.00
N ASP A 30 -8.12 22.50 -11.55
CA ASP A 30 -9.47 22.62 -11.04
C ASP A 30 -9.69 21.64 -9.89
N LYS A 31 -9.87 22.19 -8.68
CA LYS A 31 -10.07 21.39 -7.46
C LYS A 31 -11.35 20.58 -7.51
N ILE A 32 -12.42 21.11 -8.09
CA ILE A 32 -13.73 20.46 -8.16
C ILE A 32 -13.67 19.32 -9.18
N ALA A 33 -13.13 19.59 -10.37
CA ALA A 33 -12.97 18.56 -11.40
C ALA A 33 -12.06 17.42 -10.92
N LYS A 34 -10.94 17.74 -10.24
CA LYS A 34 -10.04 16.74 -9.65
C LYS A 34 -10.71 15.86 -8.61
N GLN A 35 -11.54 16.42 -7.74
CA GLN A 35 -12.26 15.63 -6.74
C GLN A 35 -13.22 14.63 -7.40
N ARG A 36 -13.99 15.08 -8.40
CA ARG A 36 -14.90 14.22 -9.17
C ARG A 36 -14.14 13.12 -9.92
N LEU A 37 -13.00 13.46 -10.52
CA LEU A 37 -12.11 12.48 -11.18
C LEU A 37 -11.58 11.45 -10.19
N LYS A 38 -11.21 11.86 -8.97
CA LYS A 38 -10.72 10.96 -7.92
C LYS A 38 -11.79 9.94 -7.51
N GLU A 39 -13.02 10.40 -7.26
CA GLU A 39 -14.15 9.52 -6.90
C GLU A 39 -14.47 8.52 -8.02
N ALA A 40 -14.51 9.00 -9.27
CA ALA A 40 -14.74 8.14 -10.42
C ALA A 40 -13.60 7.14 -10.66
N ALA A 41 -12.35 7.56 -10.46
CA ALA A 41 -11.18 6.70 -10.55
C ALA A 41 -11.20 5.58 -9.50
N GLU A 42 -11.52 5.90 -8.24
CA GLU A 42 -11.64 4.90 -7.18
C GLU A 42 -12.75 3.89 -7.49
N GLN A 43 -13.89 4.36 -7.99
CA GLN A 43 -15.00 3.49 -8.38
C GLN A 43 -14.63 2.58 -9.56
N ALA A 44 -13.99 3.12 -10.59
CA ALA A 44 -13.51 2.35 -11.73
C ALA A 44 -12.49 1.28 -11.30
N LYS A 45 -11.56 1.61 -10.40
CA LYS A 45 -10.60 0.65 -9.83
C LYS A 45 -11.31 -0.51 -9.12
N LYS A 46 -12.31 -0.21 -8.29
CA LYS A 46 -13.13 -1.22 -7.61
C LYS A 46 -13.85 -2.12 -8.60
N GLU A 47 -14.47 -1.54 -9.63
CA GLU A 47 -15.17 -2.28 -10.67
C GLU A 47 -14.22 -3.17 -11.48
N LEU A 48 -13.03 -2.67 -11.83
CA LEU A 48 -12.00 -3.45 -12.54
C LEU A 48 -11.45 -4.63 -11.74
N SER A 49 -11.68 -4.66 -10.43
CA SER A 49 -11.33 -5.81 -9.59
C SER A 49 -12.29 -7.00 -9.80
N SER A 50 -13.51 -6.77 -10.29
CA SER A 50 -14.48 -7.82 -10.63
C SER A 50 -14.73 -7.96 -12.14
N SER A 51 -14.68 -6.85 -12.88
CA SER A 51 -15.01 -6.75 -14.31
C SER A 51 -13.75 -6.53 -15.17
N MET A 52 -13.82 -6.89 -16.45
CA MET A 52 -12.71 -6.69 -17.40
C MET A 52 -12.62 -5.26 -17.95
N SER A 53 -13.66 -4.46 -17.75
CA SER A 53 -13.75 -3.06 -18.15
C SER A 53 -14.64 -2.27 -17.18
N ALA A 54 -14.41 -0.96 -17.09
CA ALA A 54 -15.24 -0.01 -16.35
C ALA A 54 -15.50 1.22 -17.23
N SER A 55 -16.73 1.73 -17.21
CA SER A 55 -17.10 2.95 -17.94
C SER A 55 -17.11 4.15 -16.99
N ILE A 56 -16.42 5.23 -17.38
CA ILE A 56 -16.26 6.44 -16.59
C ILE A 56 -16.94 7.58 -17.33
N GLN A 57 -18.07 8.04 -16.81
CA GLN A 57 -18.86 9.11 -17.40
C GLN A 57 -19.00 10.26 -16.41
N LEU A 58 -18.38 11.40 -16.73
CA LEU A 58 -18.47 12.64 -15.94
C LEU A 58 -19.07 13.74 -16.80
N PRO A 59 -20.39 13.98 -16.71
CA PRO A 59 -21.03 15.09 -17.39
C PRO A 59 -20.64 16.41 -16.72
N TYR A 60 -20.56 17.47 -17.53
CA TYR A 60 -20.24 18.83 -17.10
C TYR A 60 -18.96 18.88 -16.26
N LEU A 61 -17.89 18.23 -16.71
CA LEU A 61 -16.62 18.19 -15.98
C LEU A 61 -15.90 19.54 -16.04
N SER A 62 -15.98 20.23 -17.17
CA SER A 62 -15.41 21.58 -17.34
C SER A 62 -16.18 22.39 -18.40
N LEU A 63 -15.74 23.63 -18.64
CA LEU A 63 -16.27 24.53 -19.67
C LEU A 63 -15.21 24.77 -20.74
N THR A 64 -15.60 24.60 -22.00
CA THR A 64 -14.79 24.94 -23.19
C THR A 64 -15.38 26.17 -23.88
N GLU A 65 -14.66 26.72 -24.85
CA GLU A 65 -15.17 27.80 -25.72
C GLU A 65 -16.45 27.40 -26.47
N ASN A 66 -16.64 26.10 -26.72
CA ASN A 66 -17.81 25.53 -27.41
C ASN A 66 -18.94 25.11 -26.45
N GLY A 67 -18.81 25.40 -25.15
CA GLY A 67 -19.79 25.03 -24.12
C GLY A 67 -19.29 23.96 -23.14
N PRO A 68 -20.20 23.35 -22.35
CA PRO A 68 -19.83 22.38 -21.34
C PRO A 68 -19.20 21.11 -21.93
N ALA A 69 -18.14 20.63 -21.30
CA ALA A 69 -17.40 19.46 -21.72
C ALA A 69 -17.60 18.29 -20.76
N ASN A 70 -17.81 17.11 -21.34
CA ASN A 70 -18.02 15.85 -20.65
C ASN A 70 -16.79 14.95 -20.82
N LEU A 71 -16.54 14.07 -19.86
CA LEU A 71 -15.60 12.97 -20.00
C LEU A 71 -16.39 11.67 -20.17
N ASP A 72 -16.10 10.94 -21.24
CA ASP A 72 -16.57 9.57 -21.46
C ASP A 72 -15.35 8.74 -21.85
N GLU A 73 -14.95 7.82 -20.95
CA GLU A 73 -13.80 6.94 -21.15
C GLU A 73 -14.18 5.52 -20.69
N THR A 74 -13.82 4.51 -21.49
CA THR A 74 -13.91 3.11 -21.09
C THR A 74 -12.51 2.58 -20.80
N LEU A 75 -12.26 2.23 -19.53
CA LEU A 75 -10.98 1.69 -19.10
C LEU A 75 -11.06 0.16 -19.02
N THR A 76 -10.12 -0.54 -19.65
CA THR A 76 -9.99 -2.00 -19.52
C THR A 76 -9.04 -2.39 -18.39
N ARG A 77 -9.23 -3.59 -17.83
CA ARG A 77 -8.34 -4.15 -16.80
C ARG A 77 -6.89 -4.21 -17.29
N ALA A 78 -6.67 -4.62 -18.54
CA ALA A 78 -5.35 -4.69 -19.13
C ALA A 78 -4.65 -3.32 -19.21
N GLN A 79 -5.39 -2.26 -19.55
CA GLN A 79 -4.83 -0.89 -19.53
C GLN A 79 -4.50 -0.44 -18.11
N PHE A 80 -5.38 -0.72 -17.15
CA PHE A 80 -5.18 -0.40 -15.74
C PHE A 80 -3.96 -1.11 -15.13
N GLU A 81 -3.84 -2.42 -15.35
CA GLU A 81 -2.69 -3.20 -14.88
C GLU A 81 -1.40 -2.68 -15.51
N LYS A 82 -1.40 -2.40 -16.82
CA LYS A 82 -0.24 -1.83 -17.51
C LYS A 82 0.18 -0.47 -16.97
N MET A 83 -0.76 0.44 -16.67
CA MET A 83 -0.43 1.78 -16.15
C MET A 83 -0.02 1.80 -14.67
N THR A 84 -0.22 0.68 -13.96
CA THR A 84 0.09 0.54 -12.53
C THR A 84 1.12 -0.56 -12.24
N GLU A 85 1.71 -1.16 -13.28
CA GLU A 85 2.70 -2.23 -13.19
C GLU A 85 3.88 -1.87 -12.28
N ASP A 86 4.41 -0.65 -12.41
CA ASP A 86 5.53 -0.19 -11.59
C ASP A 86 5.18 -0.05 -10.10
N LEU A 87 3.92 0.27 -9.78
CA LEU A 87 3.44 0.30 -8.40
C LEU A 87 3.39 -1.10 -7.80
N LEU A 88 2.96 -2.07 -8.60
CA LEU A 88 2.93 -3.48 -8.22
C LEU A 88 4.35 -4.04 -8.05
N ASP A 89 5.26 -3.73 -8.97
CA ASP A 89 6.67 -4.15 -8.89
C ASP A 89 7.38 -3.63 -7.64
N ARG A 90 7.07 -2.41 -7.21
CA ARG A 90 7.60 -1.84 -5.96
C ARG A 90 7.24 -2.67 -4.72
N THR A 91 6.23 -3.54 -4.78
CA THR A 91 5.84 -4.43 -3.66
C THR A 91 6.70 -5.69 -3.56
N LYS A 92 7.36 -6.12 -4.65
CA LYS A 92 8.20 -7.33 -4.70
C LYS A 92 9.41 -7.21 -3.79
N LYS A 93 10.11 -6.07 -3.84
CA LYS A 93 11.33 -5.85 -3.07
C LYS A 93 11.11 -5.99 -1.55
N PRO A 94 10.10 -5.33 -0.93
CA PRO A 94 9.80 -5.55 0.49
C PRO A 94 9.56 -7.02 0.87
N PHE A 95 8.83 -7.79 0.04
CA PHE A 95 8.61 -9.21 0.28
C PHE A 95 9.94 -9.98 0.29
N GLN A 96 10.76 -9.80 -0.75
CA GLN A 96 12.05 -10.47 -0.88
C GLN A 96 13.04 -10.10 0.24
N ASP A 97 13.06 -8.81 0.62
CA ASP A 97 13.87 -8.31 1.72
C ASP A 97 13.46 -8.98 3.05
N VAL A 98 12.16 -9.12 3.33
CA VAL A 98 11.64 -9.78 4.54
C VAL A 98 11.97 -11.27 4.57
N ILE A 99 11.78 -12.00 3.46
CA ILE A 99 12.12 -13.43 3.39
C ILE A 99 13.62 -13.65 3.67
N ARG A 100 14.48 -12.82 3.06
CA ARG A 100 15.93 -12.87 3.28
C ARG A 100 16.30 -12.57 4.73
N GLU A 101 15.71 -11.54 5.33
CA GLU A 101 15.99 -11.14 6.71
C GLU A 101 15.50 -12.17 7.74
N ALA A 102 14.35 -12.80 7.48
CA ALA A 102 13.82 -13.87 8.32
C ALA A 102 14.64 -15.17 8.20
N GLY A 103 15.44 -15.33 7.14
CA GLY A 103 16.23 -16.53 6.89
C GLY A 103 15.38 -17.77 6.61
N VAL A 104 14.12 -17.59 6.19
CA VAL A 104 13.18 -18.66 5.86
C VAL A 104 13.14 -18.88 4.36
N LYS A 105 12.75 -20.07 3.92
CA LYS A 105 12.46 -20.29 2.51
C LYS A 105 10.99 -20.01 2.22
N VAL A 106 10.70 -19.63 0.99
CA VAL A 106 9.32 -19.41 0.54
C VAL A 106 8.45 -20.67 0.70
N GLU A 107 9.05 -21.85 0.51
CA GLU A 107 8.38 -23.15 0.72
C GLU A 107 7.88 -23.36 2.15
N ASP A 108 8.54 -22.76 3.14
CA ASP A 108 8.20 -22.88 4.57
C ASP A 108 6.96 -22.06 4.97
N ILE A 109 6.47 -21.17 4.11
CA ILE A 109 5.30 -20.31 4.40
C ILE A 109 4.03 -21.17 4.42
N ALA A 110 3.51 -21.55 5.59
CA ALA A 110 2.33 -22.42 5.65
C ALA A 110 1.05 -21.77 5.08
N HIS A 111 0.82 -20.50 5.39
CA HIS A 111 -0.38 -19.76 4.99
C HIS A 111 -0.05 -18.34 4.56
N VAL A 112 -0.81 -17.84 3.61
CA VAL A 112 -0.73 -16.45 3.12
C VAL A 112 -2.04 -15.76 3.46
N VAL A 113 -1.99 -14.58 4.07
CA VAL A 113 -3.17 -13.80 4.43
C VAL A 113 -3.09 -12.42 3.76
N LEU A 114 -4.13 -12.05 3.02
CA LEU A 114 -4.22 -10.72 2.40
C LEU A 114 -4.99 -9.77 3.32
N VAL A 115 -4.46 -8.57 3.48
CA VAL A 115 -5.00 -7.53 4.36
C VAL A 115 -5.09 -6.20 3.60
N GLY A 116 -6.23 -5.52 3.73
CA GLY A 116 -6.54 -4.25 3.08
C GLY A 116 -7.23 -4.40 1.73
N GLY A 117 -8.22 -3.54 1.44
CA GLY A 117 -9.09 -3.67 0.27
C GLY A 117 -8.40 -3.61 -1.09
N SER A 118 -7.22 -2.98 -1.19
CA SER A 118 -6.44 -2.97 -2.44
C SER A 118 -5.90 -4.36 -2.83
N THR A 119 -5.85 -5.31 -1.88
CA THR A 119 -5.48 -6.70 -2.17
C THR A 119 -6.54 -7.48 -2.96
N ARG A 120 -7.75 -6.90 -3.13
CA ARG A 120 -8.82 -7.48 -3.96
C ARG A 120 -8.52 -7.39 -5.46
N MET A 121 -7.53 -6.60 -5.87
CA MET A 121 -7.12 -6.49 -7.27
C MET A 121 -6.52 -7.83 -7.75
N PRO A 122 -6.98 -8.39 -8.89
CA PRO A 122 -6.46 -9.66 -9.42
C PRO A 122 -4.94 -9.68 -9.60
N ALA A 123 -4.34 -8.61 -10.12
CA ALA A 123 -2.89 -8.53 -10.30
C ALA A 123 -2.09 -8.64 -8.98
N VAL A 124 -2.64 -8.15 -7.86
CA VAL A 124 -2.02 -8.30 -6.53
C VAL A 124 -2.11 -9.75 -6.07
N TYR A 125 -3.26 -10.39 -6.26
CA TYR A 125 -3.45 -11.80 -5.92
C TYR A 125 -2.50 -12.71 -6.69
N GLU A 126 -2.40 -12.53 -8.01
CA GLU A 126 -1.52 -13.31 -8.88
C GLU A 126 -0.04 -13.07 -8.54
N LEU A 127 0.35 -11.82 -8.23
CA LEU A 127 1.71 -11.54 -7.78
C LEU A 127 2.03 -12.31 -6.49
N VAL A 128 1.16 -12.24 -5.49
CA VAL A 128 1.38 -12.92 -4.21
C VAL A 128 1.46 -14.42 -4.42
N LYS A 129 0.60 -14.99 -5.27
CA LYS A 129 0.65 -16.41 -5.62
C LYS A 129 1.99 -16.78 -6.28
N ALA A 130 2.49 -15.95 -7.20
CA ALA A 130 3.78 -16.17 -7.84
C ALA A 130 4.95 -16.10 -6.85
N GLU A 131 5.01 -15.05 -6.02
CA GLU A 131 6.07 -14.82 -5.03
C GLU A 131 6.08 -15.88 -3.91
N THR A 132 4.95 -16.55 -3.66
CA THR A 132 4.81 -17.59 -2.64
C THR A 132 4.92 -19.01 -3.18
N GLY A 133 5.41 -19.19 -4.41
CA GLY A 133 5.61 -20.52 -5.01
C GLY A 133 4.29 -21.22 -5.37
N GLY A 134 3.25 -20.44 -5.69
CA GLY A 134 1.95 -20.95 -6.13
C GLY A 134 0.91 -21.12 -5.01
N LYS A 135 1.21 -20.71 -3.77
CA LYS A 135 0.28 -20.85 -2.65
C LYS A 135 -0.91 -19.91 -2.79
N ASP A 136 -2.12 -20.44 -2.67
CA ASP A 136 -3.34 -19.64 -2.69
C ASP A 136 -3.53 -18.88 -1.37
N PRO A 137 -3.69 -17.54 -1.41
CA PRO A 137 -4.02 -16.77 -0.21
C PRO A 137 -5.34 -17.18 0.44
N ASN A 138 -5.34 -17.14 1.77
CA ASN A 138 -6.47 -17.49 2.61
C ASN A 138 -7.63 -16.51 2.42
N LYS A 139 -8.82 -17.06 2.18
CA LYS A 139 -10.08 -16.32 1.98
C LYS A 139 -10.99 -16.32 3.22
N GLY A 140 -10.56 -16.94 4.32
CA GLY A 140 -11.32 -17.09 5.56
C GLY A 140 -11.42 -15.82 6.42
N VAL A 141 -10.76 -14.73 6.01
CA VAL A 141 -10.81 -13.44 6.71
C VAL A 141 -11.22 -12.34 5.74
N ASN A 142 -12.04 -11.40 6.21
CA ASN A 142 -12.38 -10.20 5.45
C ASN A 142 -11.19 -9.23 5.48
N PRO A 143 -10.52 -8.95 4.34
CA PRO A 143 -9.32 -8.12 4.32
C PRO A 143 -9.56 -6.69 4.79
N ASP A 144 -10.80 -6.20 4.74
CA ASP A 144 -11.15 -4.83 5.11
C ASP A 144 -11.33 -4.65 6.64
N GLU A 145 -11.62 -5.73 7.36
CA GLU A 145 -12.00 -5.68 8.78
C GLU A 145 -11.05 -6.46 9.69
N VAL A 146 -10.23 -7.36 9.12
CA VAL A 146 -9.38 -8.30 9.87
C VAL A 146 -8.46 -7.61 10.89
N VAL A 147 -7.99 -6.40 10.58
CA VAL A 147 -7.16 -5.61 11.51
C VAL A 147 -7.96 -5.18 12.74
N ALA A 148 -9.19 -4.69 12.54
CA ALA A 148 -10.06 -4.27 13.65
C ALA A 148 -10.46 -5.46 14.53
N VAL A 149 -10.75 -6.61 13.91
CA VAL A 149 -11.04 -7.86 14.63
C VAL A 149 -9.82 -8.31 15.45
N GLY A 150 -8.62 -8.27 14.87
CA GLY A 150 -7.37 -8.58 15.57
C GLY A 150 -7.12 -7.65 16.77
N ALA A 151 -7.37 -6.35 16.62
CA ALA A 151 -7.26 -5.39 17.71
C ALA A 151 -8.25 -5.67 18.86
N ALA A 152 -9.49 -6.01 18.53
CA ALA A 152 -10.48 -6.39 19.54
C ALA A 152 -10.09 -7.66 20.31
N LEU A 153 -9.53 -8.66 19.62
CA LEU A 153 -8.99 -9.87 20.24
C LEU A 153 -7.83 -9.55 21.19
N GLN A 154 -6.90 -8.70 20.76
CA GLN A 154 -5.79 -8.27 21.60
C GLN A 154 -6.27 -7.53 22.86
N ALA A 155 -7.32 -6.72 22.76
CA ALA A 155 -7.94 -6.09 23.93
C ALA A 155 -8.53 -7.10 24.91
N GLY A 156 -9.14 -8.19 24.42
CA GLY A 156 -9.63 -9.29 25.25
C GLY A 156 -8.49 -10.02 25.99
N VAL A 157 -7.35 -10.24 25.33
CA VAL A 157 -6.14 -10.81 25.95
C VAL A 157 -5.64 -9.91 27.08
N LEU A 158 -5.57 -8.59 26.85
CA LEU A 158 -5.15 -7.62 27.88
C LEU A 158 -6.10 -7.56 29.09
N LYS A 159 -7.39 -7.82 28.89
CA LYS A 159 -8.39 -7.95 29.98
C LYS A 159 -8.32 -9.30 30.71
N GLY A 160 -7.52 -10.25 30.20
CA GLY A 160 -7.41 -11.60 30.76
C GLY A 160 -8.56 -12.55 30.38
N GLU A 161 -9.38 -12.19 29.39
CA GLU A 161 -10.47 -13.04 28.86
C GLU A 161 -9.91 -14.23 28.07
N ARG A 162 -8.69 -14.10 27.53
CA ARG A 162 -7.89 -15.20 26.97
C ARG A 162 -6.49 -15.20 27.55
N LYS A 163 -6.04 -16.37 27.98
CA LYS A 163 -4.73 -16.56 28.67
C LYS A 163 -3.77 -17.46 27.89
N ASP A 164 -4.22 -18.03 26.79
CA ASP A 164 -3.51 -18.96 25.91
C ASP A 164 -2.77 -18.26 24.77
N VAL A 165 -2.79 -16.92 24.72
CA VAL A 165 -2.17 -16.12 23.66
C VAL A 165 -0.95 -15.40 24.22
N LEU A 166 0.23 -15.70 23.65
CA LEU A 166 1.45 -14.93 23.85
C LEU A 166 1.79 -14.22 22.54
N LEU A 167 1.87 -12.89 22.59
CA LEU A 167 2.29 -12.06 21.47
C LEU A 167 3.70 -11.53 21.72
N ILE A 168 4.62 -11.80 20.81
CA ILE A 168 5.95 -11.21 20.79
C ILE A 168 6.03 -10.40 19.50
N ASP A 169 6.20 -9.08 19.64
CA ASP A 169 6.34 -8.16 18.51
C ASP A 169 7.80 -7.70 18.40
N VAL A 170 8.16 -6.99 17.32
CA VAL A 170 9.52 -6.51 17.04
C VAL A 170 9.56 -5.04 16.64
N THR A 171 10.70 -4.37 16.81
CA THR A 171 10.89 -3.02 16.25
C THR A 171 11.10 -3.07 14.72
N PRO A 172 10.40 -2.27 13.91
CA PRO A 172 10.53 -2.32 12.45
C PRO A 172 11.82 -1.66 11.92
N LEU A 173 12.45 -0.80 12.72
CA LEU A 173 13.63 -0.03 12.35
C LEU A 173 14.71 -0.13 13.43
N SER A 174 15.97 0.03 13.03
CA SER A 174 17.07 0.15 13.98
C SER A 174 16.98 1.53 14.65
N LEU A 175 17.05 1.54 15.97
CA LEU A 175 17.07 2.74 16.80
C LEU A 175 18.51 2.99 17.24
N GLY A 176 18.94 4.24 17.20
CA GLY A 176 20.30 4.62 17.52
C GLY A 176 20.45 6.13 17.67
N ILE A 177 21.69 6.56 17.84
CA ILE A 177 22.05 7.98 17.95
C ILE A 177 23.12 8.33 16.93
N GLU A 178 23.14 9.59 16.53
CA GLU A 178 24.24 10.14 15.75
C GLU A 178 25.48 10.31 16.66
N THR A 179 26.63 9.92 16.15
CA THR A 179 27.94 10.01 16.82
C THR A 179 28.91 10.85 15.98
N LYS A 180 30.07 11.22 16.54
CA LYS A 180 31.06 12.11 15.88
C LYS A 180 31.30 11.67 14.43
N GLY A 181 31.25 12.63 13.52
CA GLY A 181 31.41 12.38 12.08
C GLY A 181 30.11 12.05 11.33
N GLY A 182 28.94 12.27 11.95
CA GLY A 182 27.64 12.06 11.30
C GLY A 182 27.29 10.57 11.14
N ILE A 183 27.88 9.71 11.96
CA ILE A 183 27.71 8.25 11.88
C ILE A 183 26.54 7.84 12.77
N MET A 184 25.57 7.13 12.20
CA MET A 184 24.46 6.53 12.95
C MET A 184 24.94 5.27 13.68
N THR A 185 25.13 5.39 15.01
CA THR A 185 25.45 4.25 15.87
C THR A 185 24.15 3.63 16.38
N ARG A 186 23.90 2.39 15.98
CA ARG A 186 22.66 1.64 16.28
C ARG A 186 22.75 1.02 17.67
N LEU A 187 21.73 1.26 18.49
CA LEU A 187 21.61 0.73 19.86
C LEU A 187 20.68 -0.49 19.91
N ILE A 188 19.56 -0.42 19.19
CA ILE A 188 18.59 -1.51 19.06
C ILE A 188 18.45 -1.77 17.57
N GLU A 189 18.78 -2.97 17.12
CA GLU A 189 18.64 -3.32 15.71
C GLU A 189 17.17 -3.52 15.32
N ARG A 190 16.86 -3.28 14.05
CA ARG A 190 15.57 -3.68 13.48
C ARG A 190 15.32 -5.17 13.70
N ASN A 191 14.05 -5.55 13.80
CA ASN A 191 13.58 -6.89 14.10
C ASN A 191 13.95 -7.39 15.52
N THR A 192 14.44 -6.53 16.42
CA THR A 192 14.61 -6.89 17.85
C THR A 192 13.25 -7.03 18.53
N ALA A 193 13.03 -8.13 19.23
CA ALA A 193 11.80 -8.40 19.99
C ALA A 193 11.55 -7.33 21.07
N ILE A 194 10.28 -6.93 21.23
CA ILE A 194 9.84 -5.98 22.25
C ILE A 194 8.94 -6.67 23.30
N PRO A 195 8.99 -6.25 24.58
CA PRO A 195 9.79 -5.14 25.12
C PRO A 195 11.29 -5.46 25.22
N THR A 196 12.15 -4.46 24.96
CA THR A 196 13.61 -4.58 25.06
C THR A 196 14.24 -3.34 25.69
N LYS A 197 15.45 -3.47 26.24
CA LYS A 197 16.25 -2.38 26.80
C LYS A 197 17.71 -2.55 26.40
N ARG A 198 18.33 -1.47 25.93
CA ARG A 198 19.78 -1.38 25.66
C ARG A 198 20.36 -0.20 26.44
N SER A 199 21.59 -0.32 26.91
CA SER A 199 22.34 0.78 27.51
C SER A 199 23.77 0.70 27.03
N GLU A 200 24.32 1.84 26.62
CA GLU A 200 25.67 1.96 26.08
C GLU A 200 26.26 3.29 26.56
N THR A 201 27.54 3.27 26.94
CA THR A 201 28.25 4.44 27.46
C THR A 201 28.98 5.15 26.34
N PHE A 202 28.66 6.42 26.13
CA PHE A 202 29.35 7.30 25.20
C PHE A 202 30.27 8.27 25.95
N THR A 203 31.28 8.79 25.26
CA THR A 203 32.21 9.78 25.81
C THR A 203 32.33 10.97 24.85
N THR A 204 32.89 12.06 25.35
CA THR A 204 33.01 13.32 24.61
C THR A 204 34.05 13.21 23.50
N ALA A 205 33.82 13.99 22.45
CA ALA A 205 34.55 13.89 21.20
C ALA A 205 35.77 14.83 21.15
N ASP A 206 35.75 15.90 21.95
CA ASP A 206 36.74 16.97 21.97
C ASP A 206 37.19 17.25 23.41
N ASP A 207 38.41 17.75 23.57
CA ASP A 207 39.00 18.03 24.89
C ASP A 207 38.19 19.09 25.66
N ASN A 208 37.89 18.82 26.93
CA ASN A 208 37.14 19.69 27.86
C ASN A 208 35.64 19.91 27.57
N GLN A 209 34.96 18.92 26.97
CA GLN A 209 33.49 18.83 26.92
C GLN A 209 32.89 18.08 28.11
#